data_AF-A0A4S1E3W8-F1
#
_entry.id   AF-A0A4S1E3W8-F1
#
_cell.length_a   1.000
_cell.length_b   1.000
_cell.length_c   1.000
_cell.angle_alpha   90.00
_cell.angle_beta   90.00
_cell.angle_gamma   90.00
#
_symmetry.space_group_name_H-M   'P 1'
#
loop_
_entity.id
_entity.type
_entity.pdbx_description
1 polymer ?
#
loop_
_entity_poly.entity_id
_entity_poly.type
_entity_poly.pdbx_seq_one_letter_code
_entity_poly.pdbx_strand_id
1 'polypeptide(L)'
;MQTIDHFMFGAKQLPPLAEAFALKTGMVAEAGGKHRLFGTHNQLIGGGSSPYLELIAIDESSDAQSALRHELQALEQPTLHRFIMRSTLANFDALKAAYAVAGIESDVVPLSRESQSGEMLHWHLLI
;
A
#
# COMPACT_ATOMS: atom_id res chain seq x y z
N MET A 1 6.76 9.23 19.02
CA MET A 1 6.26 7.84 18.83
C MET A 1 5.71 7.76 17.42
N GLN A 2 6.18 6.82 16.61
CA GLN A 2 5.62 6.60 15.27
C GLN A 2 4.28 5.89 15.42
N THR A 3 3.26 6.29 14.66
CA THR A 3 1.94 5.63 14.66
C THR A 3 1.81 4.75 13.43
N ILE A 4 1.01 3.69 13.53
CA ILE A 4 0.63 2.90 12.36
C ILE A 4 -0.22 3.78 11.45
N ASP A 5 0.19 3.92 10.19
CA ASP A 5 -0.53 4.65 9.18
C ASP A 5 -1.68 3.82 8.61
N HIS A 6 -1.37 2.60 8.18
CA HIS A 6 -2.33 1.64 7.65
C HIS A 6 -1.78 0.21 7.64
N PHE A 7 -2.71 -0.71 7.44
CA PHE A 7 -2.46 -2.12 7.16
C PHE A 7 -2.76 -2.41 5.69
N MET A 8 -1.95 -3.25 5.06
CA MET A 8 -2.10 -3.65 3.66
C MET A 8 -2.51 -5.12 3.61
N PHE A 9 -3.75 -5.38 3.18
CA PHE A 9 -4.30 -6.71 2.96
C PHE A 9 -4.29 -7.02 1.47
N GLY A 10 -3.39 -7.90 1.06
CA GLY A 10 -3.07 -8.15 -0.34
C GLY A 10 -3.71 -9.43 -0.89
N ALA A 11 -4.05 -9.42 -2.17
CA ALA A 11 -4.40 -10.61 -2.94
C ALA A 11 -3.98 -10.47 -4.41
N LYS A 12 -4.19 -11.53 -5.21
CA LYS A 12 -3.95 -11.51 -6.67
C LYS A 12 -4.88 -10.59 -7.43
N GLN A 13 -6.15 -10.50 -7.04
CA GLN A 13 -7.19 -9.73 -7.75
C GLN A 13 -8.01 -8.93 -6.74
N LEU A 14 -8.30 -7.67 -7.05
CA LEU A 14 -8.97 -6.76 -6.13
C LEU A 14 -10.48 -6.99 -6.01
N PRO A 15 -11.26 -7.22 -7.10
CA PRO A 15 -12.70 -7.42 -6.95
C PRO A 15 -13.07 -8.63 -6.09
N PRO A 16 -12.49 -9.84 -6.30
CA PRO A 16 -12.76 -10.98 -5.43
C PRO A 16 -12.32 -10.76 -3.98
N LEU A 17 -11.22 -10.03 -3.76
CA LEU A 17 -10.75 -9.67 -2.42
C LEU A 17 -11.78 -8.79 -1.70
N ALA A 18 -12.27 -7.75 -2.36
CA ALA A 18 -13.23 -6.81 -1.79
C ALA A 18 -14.57 -7.47 -1.47
N GLU A 19 -15.08 -8.29 -2.39
CA GLU A 19 -16.32 -9.05 -2.19
C GLU A 19 -16.21 -10.00 -1.00
N ALA A 20 -15.14 -10.79 -0.93
CA ALA A 20 -14.92 -11.73 0.16
C ALA A 20 -14.71 -11.01 1.51
N PHE A 21 -14.02 -9.86 1.50
CA PHE A 21 -13.82 -9.05 2.69
C PHE A 21 -15.15 -8.48 3.20
N ALA A 22 -15.97 -7.90 2.32
CA ALA A 22 -17.27 -7.36 2.68
C ALA A 22 -18.21 -8.43 3.22
N LEU A 23 -18.24 -9.62 2.60
CA LEU A 23 -19.04 -10.75 3.08
C LEU A 23 -18.64 -11.20 4.50
N LYS A 24 -17.34 -11.19 4.82
CA LYS A 24 -16.83 -11.66 6.12
C LYS A 24 -16.94 -10.62 7.23
N THR A 25 -16.81 -9.35 6.89
CA THR A 25 -16.65 -8.27 7.88
C THR A 25 -17.85 -7.34 7.97
N GLY A 26 -18.71 -7.32 6.94
CA GLY A 26 -19.77 -6.32 6.77
C GLY A 26 -19.27 -4.94 6.35
N MET A 27 -17.95 -4.75 6.12
CA MET A 27 -17.37 -3.48 5.73
C MET A 27 -17.15 -3.42 4.21
N VAL A 28 -17.63 -2.36 3.57
CA VAL A 28 -17.43 -2.13 2.14
C VAL A 28 -16.23 -1.21 1.96
N ALA A 29 -15.28 -1.64 1.14
CA ALA A 29 -14.13 -0.82 0.78
C ALA A 29 -14.53 0.21 -0.29
N GLU A 30 -14.14 1.45 -0.04
CA GLU A 30 -14.27 2.54 -1.00
C GLU A 30 -13.15 2.45 -2.01
N ALA A 31 -13.39 2.93 -3.23
CA ALA A 31 -12.35 2.88 -4.22
C ALA A 31 -11.18 3.80 -3.86
N GLY A 32 -9.96 3.28 -4.00
CA GLY A 32 -8.74 4.06 -3.87
C GLY A 32 -8.27 4.55 -5.23
N GLY A 33 -7.34 3.84 -5.84
CA GLY A 33 -6.78 4.20 -7.14
C GLY A 33 -5.65 3.31 -7.62
N LYS A 34 -4.87 3.81 -8.59
CA LYS A 34 -3.80 3.05 -9.26
C LYS A 34 -2.40 3.57 -8.92
N HIS A 35 -1.50 2.66 -8.56
CA HIS A 35 -0.08 2.92 -8.31
C HIS A 35 0.74 2.60 -9.57
N ARG A 36 0.99 3.59 -10.43
CA ARG A 36 1.70 3.36 -11.70
C ARG A 36 3.09 2.76 -11.53
N LEU A 37 3.83 3.22 -10.51
CA LEU A 37 5.19 2.73 -10.24
C LEU A 37 5.21 1.23 -9.86
N PHE A 38 4.19 0.77 -9.12
CA PHE A 38 4.14 -0.59 -8.62
C PHE A 38 3.31 -1.54 -9.47
N GLY A 39 2.45 -1.03 -10.36
CA GLY A 39 1.52 -1.86 -11.12
C GLY A 39 0.48 -2.54 -10.24
N THR A 40 -0.03 -1.79 -9.25
CA THR A 40 -1.05 -2.23 -8.30
C THR A 40 -2.20 -1.23 -8.25
N HIS A 41 -3.35 -1.67 -7.74
CA HIS A 41 -4.49 -0.82 -7.46
C HIS A 41 -5.13 -1.21 -6.12
N ASN A 42 -5.90 -0.31 -5.53
CA ASN A 42 -6.45 -0.53 -4.20
C ASN A 42 -7.88 -0.03 -3.97
N GLN A 43 -8.45 -0.54 -2.89
CA GLN A 43 -9.63 -0.01 -2.22
C GLN A 43 -9.32 0.20 -0.73
N LEU A 44 -10.02 1.13 -0.10
CA LEU A 44 -9.70 1.63 1.23
C LEU A 44 -10.89 1.49 2.17
N ILE A 45 -10.61 1.18 3.43
CA ILE A 45 -11.58 1.24 4.51
C ILE A 45 -11.09 2.26 5.52
N GLY A 46 -11.88 3.32 5.71
CA GLY A 46 -11.51 4.43 6.60
C GLY A 46 -10.40 5.31 6.02
N GLY A 47 -10.30 5.47 4.70
CA GLY A 47 -9.21 6.19 4.02
C GLY A 47 -9.04 7.67 4.40
N GLY A 48 -9.99 8.28 5.12
CA GLY A 48 -9.88 9.60 5.73
C GLY A 48 -9.37 9.61 7.19
N SER A 49 -9.01 8.45 7.74
CA SER A 49 -8.60 8.26 9.13
C SER A 49 -7.29 7.46 9.21
N SER A 50 -6.67 7.42 10.39
CA SER A 50 -5.46 6.64 10.64
C SER A 50 -5.57 5.91 11.99
N PRO A 51 -5.39 4.57 12.03
CA PRO A 51 -5.04 3.72 10.90
C PRO A 51 -6.22 3.45 9.94
N TYR A 52 -5.92 3.23 8.66
CA TYR A 52 -6.88 2.70 7.67
C TYR A 52 -6.47 1.29 7.19
N LEU A 53 -7.37 0.60 6.47
CA LEU A 53 -7.05 -0.66 5.80
C LEU A 53 -7.02 -0.45 4.29
N GLU A 54 -5.93 -0.91 3.66
CA GLU A 54 -5.76 -0.95 2.22
C GLU A 54 -5.98 -2.38 1.73
N LEU A 55 -7.03 -2.61 0.94
CA LEU A 55 -7.17 -3.80 0.12
C LEU A 55 -6.41 -3.55 -1.19
N ILE A 56 -5.42 -4.38 -1.50
CA ILE A 56 -4.55 -4.16 -2.67
C ILE A 56 -4.38 -5.42 -3.50
N ALA A 57 -4.31 -5.23 -4.81
CA ALA A 57 -3.95 -6.27 -5.75
C ALA A 57 -3.13 -5.70 -6.91
N ILE A 58 -2.69 -6.57 -7.81
CA ILE A 58 -2.05 -6.15 -9.05
C ILE A 58 -3.06 -5.43 -9.94
N ASP A 59 -2.59 -4.42 -10.68
CA ASP A 59 -3.36 -3.85 -11.79
C ASP A 59 -3.01 -4.64 -13.05
N GLU A 60 -3.95 -5.43 -13.55
CA GLU A 60 -3.78 -6.27 -14.74
C GLU A 60 -3.53 -5.45 -16.01
N SER A 61 -3.93 -4.17 -16.03
CA SER A 61 -3.66 -3.25 -17.14
C SER A 61 -2.28 -2.58 -17.10
N SER A 62 -1.50 -2.84 -16.05
CA SER A 62 -0.15 -2.29 -15.89
C SER A 62 0.94 -3.27 -16.30
N ASP A 63 1.91 -2.77 -17.07
CA ASP A 63 3.12 -3.52 -17.47
C ASP A 63 4.27 -3.41 -16.46
N ALA A 64 4.10 -2.65 -15.36
CA ALA A 64 5.14 -2.46 -14.36
C ALA A 64 5.55 -3.80 -13.72
N GLN A 65 6.84 -4.01 -13.48
CA GLN A 65 7.41 -5.23 -12.88
C GLN A 65 8.09 -4.89 -11.56
N SER A 66 7.30 -4.52 -10.56
CA SER A 66 7.81 -4.19 -9.22
C SER A 66 7.92 -5.43 -8.33
N ALA A 67 8.79 -5.37 -7.32
CA ALA A 67 8.88 -6.42 -6.30
C ALA A 67 7.51 -6.67 -5.64
N LEU A 68 6.80 -5.59 -5.26
CA LEU A 68 5.46 -5.69 -4.69
C LEU A 68 4.46 -6.40 -5.62
N ARG A 69 4.51 -6.13 -6.93
CA ARG A 69 3.65 -6.83 -7.89
C ARG A 69 3.93 -8.32 -7.89
N HIS A 70 5.21 -8.72 -7.95
CA HIS A 70 5.58 -10.13 -7.93
C HIS A 70 5.18 -10.82 -6.62
N GLU A 71 5.33 -10.15 -5.48
CA GLU A 71 4.87 -10.65 -4.19
C GLU A 71 3.36 -10.89 -4.18
N LEU A 72 2.55 -9.92 -4.64
CA LEU A 72 1.09 -10.07 -4.74
C LEU A 72 0.68 -11.15 -5.73
N GLN A 73 1.39 -11.30 -6.86
CA GLN A 73 1.17 -12.37 -7.83
C GLN A 73 1.46 -13.76 -7.26
N ALA A 74 2.38 -13.87 -6.30
CA ALA A 74 2.72 -15.14 -5.67
C ALA A 74 1.69 -15.57 -4.59
N LEU A 75 0.82 -14.66 -4.12
CA LEU A 75 -0.14 -14.98 -3.06
C LEU A 75 -1.14 -16.06 -3.51
N GLU A 76 -1.24 -17.14 -2.73
CA GLU A 76 -2.25 -18.18 -2.94
C GLU A 76 -3.60 -17.80 -2.32
N GLN A 77 -3.59 -16.92 -1.32
CA GLN A 77 -4.77 -16.48 -0.57
C GLN A 77 -4.61 -15.04 -0.08
N PRO A 78 -5.72 -14.32 0.17
CA PRO A 78 -5.69 -13.01 0.81
C PRO A 78 -4.87 -12.99 2.10
N THR A 79 -3.92 -12.07 2.22
CA THR A 79 -2.94 -12.05 3.31
C THR A 79 -2.71 -10.65 3.83
N LEU A 80 -2.56 -10.50 5.16
CA LEU A 80 -2.05 -9.26 5.74
C LEU A 80 -0.56 -9.15 5.41
N HIS A 81 -0.25 -8.39 4.36
CA HIS A 81 1.05 -8.41 3.71
C HIS A 81 2.07 -7.53 4.43
N ARG A 82 1.66 -6.34 4.88
CA ARG A 82 2.53 -5.38 5.57
C ARG A 82 1.71 -4.35 6.34
N PHE A 83 2.38 -3.61 7.22
CA PHE A 83 1.85 -2.40 7.84
C PHE A 83 2.83 -1.25 7.60
N ILE A 84 2.31 -0.04 7.52
CA ILE A 84 3.09 1.16 7.23
C ILE A 84 3.12 2.03 8.48
N MET A 85 4.28 2.58 8.78
CA MET A 85 4.47 3.51 9.89
C MET A 85 4.47 4.94 9.35
N ARG A 86 3.65 5.81 9.96
CA ARG A 86 3.58 7.23 9.61
C ARG A 86 4.83 7.95 10.09
N SER A 87 5.38 8.81 9.25
CA SER A 87 6.52 9.67 9.56
C SER A 87 6.44 10.97 8.72
N THR A 88 7.34 11.91 8.98
CA THR A 88 7.49 13.15 8.19
C THR A 88 8.81 13.12 7.43
N LEU A 89 8.90 13.87 6.33
CA LEU A 89 10.13 13.97 5.53
C LEU A 89 11.35 14.39 6.36
N ALA A 90 11.18 15.27 7.34
CA ALA A 90 12.25 15.73 8.22
C ALA A 90 12.87 14.59 9.06
N ASN A 91 12.17 13.47 9.24
CA ASN A 91 12.66 12.31 9.99
C ASN A 91 13.36 11.26 9.12
N PHE A 92 13.28 11.36 7.79
CA PHE A 92 13.72 10.27 6.91
C PHE A 92 15.23 10.06 6.96
N ASP A 93 16.04 11.11 7.05
CA ASP A 93 17.50 10.98 7.18
C ASP A 93 17.90 10.25 8.46
N ALA A 94 17.25 10.56 9.58
CA ALA A 94 17.48 9.88 10.85
C ALA A 94 17.04 8.40 10.78
N LEU A 95 15.94 8.10 10.09
CA LEU A 95 15.47 6.72 9.88
C LEU A 95 16.42 5.93 8.97
N LYS A 96 16.90 6.53 7.86
CA LYS A 96 17.91 5.91 6.98
C LYS A 96 19.18 5.57 7.75
N ALA A 97 19.67 6.49 8.59
CA ALA A 97 20.84 6.25 9.42
C ALA A 97 20.60 5.10 10.41
N ALA A 98 19.42 5.02 11.03
CA ALA A 98 19.06 3.93 11.93
C ALA A 98 18.98 2.57 11.21
N TYR A 99 18.42 2.53 9.99
CA TYR A 99 18.37 1.34 9.14
C TYR A 99 19.79 0.87 8.76
N ALA A 100 20.67 1.81 8.38
CA ALA A 100 22.06 1.50 8.05
C ALA A 100 22.84 0.91 9.24
N VAL A 101 22.63 1.42 10.46
CA VAL A 101 23.21 0.84 11.69
C VAL A 101 22.73 -0.60 11.91
N ALA A 102 21.48 -0.90 11.53
CA ALA A 102 20.92 -2.24 11.60
C ALA A 102 21.30 -3.14 10.40
N GLY A 103 22.08 -2.63 9.44
CA GLY A 103 22.45 -3.37 8.22
C GLY A 103 21.30 -3.53 7.22
N ILE A 104 20.27 -2.67 7.29
CA ILE A 104 19.12 -2.66 6.39
C ILE A 104 19.34 -1.58 5.34
N GLU A 105 19.43 -1.97 4.07
CA GLU A 105 19.42 -1.03 2.97
C GLU A 105 18.06 -0.34 2.87
N SER A 106 18.05 0.96 2.64
CA SER A 106 16.81 1.70 2.45
C SER A 106 16.99 2.94 1.59
N ASP A 107 15.94 3.28 0.86
CA ASP A 107 15.85 4.51 0.08
C ASP A 107 14.49 5.18 0.18
N VAL A 108 14.47 6.48 -0.12
CA VAL A 108 13.28 7.32 -0.07
C VAL A 108 12.72 7.44 -1.47
N VAL A 109 11.61 6.75 -1.70
CA VAL A 109 10.96 6.71 -3.00
C VAL A 109 9.77 7.67 -3.01
N PRO A 110 9.73 8.66 -3.92
CA PRO A 110 8.54 9.46 -4.14
C PRO A 110 7.48 8.61 -4.82
N LEU A 111 6.29 8.59 -4.25
CA LEU A 111 5.16 7.79 -4.72
C LEU A 111 3.98 8.67 -5.05
N SER A 112 3.14 8.15 -5.94
CA SER A 112 1.88 8.78 -6.28
C SER A 112 0.82 7.77 -6.67
N ARG A 113 -0.42 8.20 -6.53
CA ARG A 113 -1.61 7.48 -6.98
C ARG A 113 -2.59 8.43 -7.61
N GLU A 114 -3.17 8.00 -8.72
CA GLU A 114 -4.33 8.64 -9.31
C GLU A 114 -5.59 8.13 -8.61
N SER A 115 -6.35 9.04 -8.00
CA SER A 115 -7.64 8.75 -7.37
C SER A 115 -8.77 8.64 -8.40
N GLN A 116 -9.96 8.23 -7.96
CA GLN A 116 -11.14 8.17 -8.83
C GLN A 116 -11.57 9.52 -9.41
N SER A 117 -11.30 10.63 -8.72
CA SER A 117 -11.62 11.97 -9.22
C SER A 117 -10.60 12.48 -10.25
N GLY A 118 -9.55 11.69 -10.54
CA GLY A 118 -8.41 12.11 -11.34
C GLY A 118 -7.40 12.96 -10.57
N GLU A 119 -7.63 13.23 -9.28
CA GLU A 119 -6.64 13.89 -8.43
C GLU A 119 -5.42 12.99 -8.21
N MET A 120 -4.23 13.57 -8.37
CA MET A 120 -2.96 12.91 -8.06
C MET A 120 -2.58 13.17 -6.61
N LEU A 121 -2.50 12.09 -5.82
CA LEU A 121 -2.00 12.11 -4.45
C LEU A 121 -0.51 11.77 -4.46
N HIS A 122 0.27 12.44 -3.59
CA HIS A 122 1.72 12.31 -3.50
C HIS A 122 2.18 12.05 -2.08
N TRP A 123 3.17 11.17 -1.91
CA TRP A 123 3.83 10.92 -0.63
C TRP A 123 5.26 10.39 -0.86
N HIS A 124 5.99 10.19 0.23
CA HIS A 124 7.29 9.55 0.21
C HIS A 124 7.26 8.29 1.07
N LEU A 125 7.97 7.26 0.64
CA LEU A 125 8.08 6.00 1.35
C LEU A 125 9.55 5.63 1.51
N LEU A 126 9.94 5.26 2.72
CA LEU A 126 11.23 4.64 2.99
C LEU A 126 11.08 3.12 2.82
N ILE A 127 11.76 2.54 1.85
CA ILE A 127 11.76 1.08 1.56
C ILE A 127 13.17 0.55 1.33
#